data_AF-A0A0A9XHC5-F1
#
_entry.id   AF-A0A0A9XHC5-F1
#
_cell.length_a   1.000
_cell.length_b   1.000
_cell.length_c   1.000
_cell.angle_alpha   90.00
_cell.angle_beta   90.00
_cell.angle_gamma   90.00
#
_symmetry.space_group_name_H-M   'P 1'
#
loop_
_entity.id
_entity.type
_entity.pdbx_description
1 polymer ?
#
loop_
_entity_poly.entity_id
_entity_poly.type
_entity_poly.pdbx_seq_one_letter_code
_entity_poly.pdbx_strand_id
1 'polypeptide(L)'
;MLGQLKTRELFASADTRRSVVELIFKKALDEPEHSKLYARICFGLAMYEVSLNEPGTRPKSELRNAIVYTAQNEFRQFKSDEALAEKSHALTQDEKEYTLSQFMRRKRANIRFIGQLFLNDVLSHSTMLVILNITMKEAVDGGFPASENIELLAELLSTVGERLD
;
A
#
# COMPACT_ATOMS: atom_id res chain seq x y z
N MET A 1 10.31 -1.05 20.94
CA MET A 1 10.28 -1.75 19.63
C MET A 1 11.11 -1.07 18.55
N LEU A 2 10.86 0.19 18.16
CA LEU A 2 11.59 0.83 17.04
C LEU A 2 13.11 0.89 17.20
N GLY A 3 13.64 0.99 18.43
CA GLY A 3 15.09 1.04 18.68
C GLY A 3 15.87 -0.18 18.21
N GLN A 4 15.25 -1.37 18.20
CA GLN A 4 15.89 -2.62 17.74
C GLN A 4 15.93 -2.75 16.21
N LEU A 5 15.07 -2.00 15.50
CA LEU A 5 15.02 -1.98 14.04
C LEU A 5 15.98 -0.93 13.43
N LYS A 6 16.69 -0.15 14.24
CA LYS A 6 17.61 0.89 13.75
C LYS A 6 19.01 0.34 13.49
N THR A 7 19.12 -0.73 12.71
CA THR A 7 20.44 -1.26 12.29
C THR A 7 20.77 -0.75 10.89
N ARG A 8 22.06 -0.43 10.66
CA ARG A 8 22.51 0.00 9.32
C ARG A 8 22.37 -1.11 8.27
N GLU A 9 22.36 -2.37 8.71
CA GLU A 9 22.25 -3.55 7.86
C GLU A 9 20.94 -3.60 7.05
N LEU A 10 19.84 -3.04 7.56
CA LEU A 10 18.58 -2.97 6.83
C LEU A 10 18.68 -2.16 5.53
N PHE A 11 19.65 -1.25 5.47
CA PHE A 11 19.88 -0.37 4.32
C PHE A 11 21.15 -0.76 3.55
N ALA A 12 21.78 -1.90 3.87
CA ALA A 12 23.03 -2.32 3.26
C ALA A 12 22.88 -2.63 1.76
N SER A 13 21.73 -3.14 1.33
CA SER A 13 21.48 -3.49 -0.07
C SER A 13 20.06 -3.11 -0.51
N ALA A 14 19.88 -2.99 -1.83
CA ALA A 14 18.55 -2.76 -2.41
C ALA A 14 17.61 -3.95 -2.16
N ASP A 15 18.13 -5.17 -2.17
CA ASP A 15 17.33 -6.38 -1.95
C ASP A 15 16.87 -6.47 -0.49
N THR A 16 17.74 -6.17 0.48
CA THR A 16 17.36 -6.12 1.89
C THR A 16 16.25 -5.09 2.13
N ARG A 17 16.37 -3.88 1.57
CA ARG A 17 15.31 -2.86 1.66
C ARG A 17 14.00 -3.36 1.06
N ARG A 18 14.06 -3.97 -0.12
CA ARG A 18 12.88 -4.51 -0.80
C ARG A 18 12.20 -5.58 0.06
N SER A 19 12.96 -6.55 0.57
CA SER A 19 12.42 -7.62 1.44
C SER A 19 11.81 -7.07 2.73
N VAL A 20 12.40 -6.04 3.34
CA VAL A 20 11.84 -5.37 4.52
C VAL A 20 10.49 -4.72 4.18
N VAL A 21 10.42 -3.99 3.07
CA VAL A 21 9.17 -3.35 2.62
C VAL A 21 8.11 -4.41 2.32
N GLU A 22 8.45 -5.46 1.57
CA GLU A 22 7.54 -6.57 1.25
C GLU A 22 7.00 -7.25 2.51
N LEU A 23 7.84 -7.49 3.52
CA LEU A 23 7.42 -8.08 4.78
C LEU A 23 6.46 -7.16 5.54
N ILE A 24 6.73 -5.85 5.58
CA ILE A 24 5.84 -4.88 6.23
C ILE A 24 4.49 -4.85 5.52
N PHE A 25 4.47 -4.81 4.19
CA PHE A 25 3.23 -4.85 3.41
C PHE A 25 2.45 -6.13 3.68
N LYS A 26 3.10 -7.30 3.59
CA LYS A 26 2.47 -8.59 3.91
C LYS A 26 1.81 -8.55 5.29
N LYS A 27 2.54 -8.09 6.31
CA LYS A 27 2.02 -7.98 7.68
C LYS A 27 0.87 -6.99 7.80
N ALA A 28 0.93 -5.83 7.15
CA ALA A 28 -0.14 -4.85 7.18
C ALA A 28 -1.42 -5.32 6.47
N LEU A 29 -1.28 -6.16 5.44
CA LEU A 29 -2.40 -6.76 4.73
C LEU A 29 -3.01 -7.94 5.51
N ASP A 30 -2.18 -8.71 6.22
CA ASP A 30 -2.62 -9.82 7.09
C ASP A 30 -3.28 -9.31 8.40
N GLU A 31 -2.82 -8.17 8.93
CA GLU A 31 -3.20 -7.59 10.23
C GLU A 31 -3.71 -6.13 10.05
N PRO A 32 -4.83 -5.90 9.32
CA PRO A 32 -5.28 -4.56 8.92
C PRO A 32 -5.59 -3.62 10.10
N GLU A 33 -5.97 -4.15 11.26
CA GLU A 33 -6.17 -3.40 12.50
C GLU A 33 -4.90 -2.70 12.97
N HIS A 34 -3.72 -3.24 12.63
CA HIS A 34 -2.42 -2.69 12.97
C HIS A 34 -1.81 -1.80 11.86
N SER A 35 -2.56 -1.48 10.80
CA SER A 35 -2.10 -0.64 9.68
C SER A 35 -1.36 0.65 10.11
N LYS A 36 -1.88 1.34 11.14
CA LYS A 36 -1.26 2.57 11.67
C LYS A 36 0.11 2.32 12.30
N LEU A 37 0.29 1.18 12.95
CA LEU A 37 1.58 0.77 13.52
C LEU A 37 2.60 0.54 12.41
N TYR A 38 2.24 -0.21 11.38
CA TYR A 38 3.13 -0.47 10.25
C TYR A 38 3.51 0.82 9.50
N ALA A 39 2.58 1.75 9.33
CA ALA A 39 2.87 3.03 8.68
C ALA A 39 3.88 3.86 9.49
N ARG A 40 3.78 3.84 10.83
CA ARG A 40 4.77 4.46 11.72
C ARG A 40 6.13 3.79 11.66
N ILE A 41 6.19 2.47 11.47
CA ILE A 41 7.45 1.75 11.25
C ILE A 41 8.08 2.22 9.92
N CYS A 42 7.31 2.25 8.83
CA CYS A 42 7.77 2.77 7.55
C CYS A 42 8.36 4.20 7.67
N PHE A 43 7.62 5.10 8.32
CA PHE A 43 8.10 6.47 8.56
C PHE A 43 9.38 6.50 9.40
N GLY A 44 9.42 5.76 10.52
CA GLY A 44 10.57 5.73 11.41
C GLY A 44 11.82 5.18 10.75
N LEU A 45 11.69 4.15 9.90
CA LEU A 45 12.80 3.58 9.14
C LEU A 45 13.28 4.54 8.04
N ALA A 46 12.37 5.20 7.31
CA ALA A 46 12.74 6.19 6.32
C ALA A 46 13.48 7.39 6.94
N MET A 47 12.99 7.89 8.08
CA MET A 47 13.65 8.97 8.81
C MET A 47 15.00 8.55 9.39
N TYR A 48 15.13 7.29 9.82
CA TYR A 48 16.41 6.77 10.27
C TYR A 48 17.40 6.67 9.09
N GLU A 49 16.99 6.18 7.93
CA GLU A 49 17.82 6.18 6.71
C GLU A 49 18.26 7.60 6.35
N VAL A 50 17.35 8.58 6.42
CA VAL A 50 17.68 10.00 6.21
C VAL A 50 18.76 10.48 7.17
N SER A 51 18.71 10.07 8.44
CA SER A 51 19.71 10.46 9.45
C SER A 51 21.10 9.87 9.21
N LEU A 52 21.22 8.86 8.34
CA LEU A 52 22.49 8.26 7.94
C LEU A 52 23.13 8.98 6.73
N ASN A 53 22.41 9.89 6.07
CA ASN A 53 22.94 10.67 4.95
C ASN A 53 24.04 11.63 5.38
N GLU A 54 24.88 12.03 4.43
CA GLU A 54 25.94 13.01 4.66
C GLU A 54 25.39 14.40 5.04
N PRO A 55 25.96 15.06 6.05
CA PRO A 55 25.56 16.43 6.41
C PRO A 55 25.65 17.39 5.23
N GLY A 56 24.64 18.25 5.06
CA GLY A 56 24.59 19.24 3.97
C GLY A 56 24.07 18.71 2.64
N THR A 57 23.77 17.41 2.52
CA THR A 57 23.12 16.85 1.34
C THR A 57 21.60 16.92 1.45
N ARG A 58 20.91 16.90 0.29
CA ARG A 58 19.44 16.80 0.27
C ARG A 58 19.01 15.49 0.93
N PRO A 59 18.08 15.52 1.90
CA PRO A 59 17.53 14.31 2.50
C PRO A 59 16.99 13.33 1.46
N LYS A 60 17.49 12.09 1.49
CA LYS A 60 17.06 10.99 0.62
C LYS A 60 16.78 9.73 1.43
N SER A 61 15.80 8.96 0.99
CA SER A 61 15.50 7.63 1.55
C SER A 61 15.10 6.70 0.42
N GLU A 62 15.95 5.71 0.14
CA GLU A 62 15.67 4.67 -0.84
C GLU A 62 14.62 3.68 -0.31
N LEU A 63 14.51 3.52 1.01
CA LEU A 63 13.41 2.79 1.63
C LEU A 63 12.06 3.46 1.33
N ARG A 64 11.96 4.78 1.49
CA ARG A 64 10.73 5.52 1.15
C ARG A 64 10.39 5.37 -0.33
N ASN A 65 11.38 5.44 -1.21
CA ASN A 65 11.18 5.20 -2.64
C ASN A 65 10.64 3.79 -2.90
N ALA A 66 11.19 2.77 -2.23
CA ALA A 66 10.70 1.40 -2.31
C ALA A 66 9.26 1.26 -1.80
N ILE A 67 8.91 1.89 -0.67
CA ILE A 67 7.54 1.89 -0.13
C ILE A 67 6.55 2.50 -1.12
N VAL A 68 6.88 3.66 -1.72
CA VAL A 68 6.04 4.31 -2.75
C VAL A 68 5.85 3.39 -3.95
N TYR A 69 6.94 2.78 -4.43
CA TYR A 69 6.90 1.85 -5.56
C TYR A 69 6.03 0.63 -5.26
N THR A 70 6.20 0.00 -4.10
CA THR A 70 5.39 -1.16 -3.67
C THR A 70 3.92 -0.79 -3.53
N ALA A 71 3.59 0.35 -2.90
CA ALA A 71 2.20 0.81 -2.77
C ALA A 71 1.52 0.98 -4.14
N GLN A 72 2.21 1.59 -5.11
CA GLN A 72 1.69 1.74 -6.47
C GLN A 72 1.54 0.41 -7.21
N ASN A 73 2.46 -0.54 -6.99
CA ASN A 73 2.43 -1.84 -7.62
C ASN A 73 1.33 -2.75 -7.06
N GLU A 74 1.14 -2.79 -5.75
CA GLU A 74 0.05 -3.55 -5.12
C GLU A 74 -1.30 -3.11 -5.73
N PHE A 75 -1.54 -1.81 -5.89
CA PHE A 75 -2.75 -1.31 -6.56
C PHE A 75 -2.91 -1.76 -8.01
N ARG A 76 -1.81 -1.84 -8.76
CA ARG A 76 -1.85 -2.34 -10.15
C ARG A 76 -2.08 -3.85 -10.20
N GLN A 77 -1.49 -4.60 -9.28
CA GLN A 77 -1.65 -6.05 -9.19
C GLN A 77 -3.08 -6.43 -8.84
N PHE A 78 -3.75 -5.70 -7.93
CA PHE A 78 -5.17 -5.97 -7.62
C PHE A 78 -6.05 -5.98 -8.87
N LYS A 79 -5.81 -5.09 -9.86
CA LYS A 79 -6.56 -5.11 -11.12
C LYS A 79 -6.35 -6.37 -11.95
N SER A 80 -5.10 -6.86 -11.97
CA SER A 80 -4.76 -8.10 -12.68
C SER A 80 -5.36 -9.31 -11.97
N ASP A 81 -5.27 -9.34 -10.65
CA ASP A 81 -5.74 -10.43 -9.81
C ASP A 81 -7.28 -10.54 -9.81
N GLU A 82 -7.99 -9.41 -9.86
CA GLU A 82 -9.45 -9.35 -10.01
C GLU A 82 -9.89 -10.01 -11.33
N ALA A 83 -9.26 -9.61 -12.44
CA ALA A 83 -9.54 -10.20 -13.75
C ALA A 83 -9.19 -11.70 -13.83
N LEU A 84 -8.19 -12.15 -13.09
CA LEU A 84 -7.82 -13.58 -12.99
C LEU A 84 -8.84 -14.36 -12.14
N ALA A 85 -9.30 -13.78 -11.03
CA ALA A 85 -10.32 -14.39 -10.16
C ALA A 85 -11.64 -14.61 -10.91
N GLU A 86 -12.07 -13.64 -11.72
CA GLU A 86 -13.29 -13.74 -12.54
C GLU A 86 -13.18 -14.77 -13.68
N LYS A 87 -12.01 -14.89 -14.30
CA LYS A 87 -11.77 -15.78 -15.46
C LYS A 87 -11.44 -17.22 -15.10
N SER A 88 -11.42 -17.57 -13.81
CA SER A 88 -11.13 -18.94 -13.39
C SER A 88 -12.32 -19.88 -13.70
N HIS A 89 -12.39 -20.36 -14.95
CA HIS A 89 -13.45 -21.25 -15.42
C HIS A 89 -13.40 -22.66 -14.82
N ALA A 90 -12.33 -23.01 -14.10
CA ALA A 90 -12.10 -24.33 -13.52
C ALA A 90 -12.60 -24.49 -12.07
N LEU A 91 -13.08 -23.42 -11.44
CA LEU A 91 -13.55 -23.44 -10.04
C LEU A 91 -15.07 -23.65 -9.93
N THR A 92 -15.49 -24.31 -8.86
CA THR A 92 -16.90 -24.38 -8.45
C THR A 92 -17.42 -22.99 -8.02
N GLN A 93 -18.74 -22.81 -7.94
CA GLN A 93 -19.35 -21.55 -7.49
C GLN A 93 -18.83 -21.12 -6.10
N ASP A 94 -18.76 -22.06 -5.16
CA ASP A 94 -18.32 -21.82 -3.78
C ASP A 94 -16.83 -21.44 -3.72
N GLU A 95 -15.98 -22.08 -4.53
CA GLU A 95 -14.54 -21.74 -4.61
C GLU A 95 -14.31 -20.36 -5.22
N LYS A 96 -15.13 -19.96 -6.21
CA LYS A 96 -15.10 -18.61 -6.79
C LYS A 96 -15.49 -17.57 -5.76
N GLU A 97 -16.58 -17.78 -5.04
CA GLU A 97 -17.06 -16.85 -4.01
C GLU A 97 -16.05 -16.73 -2.87
N TYR A 98 -15.46 -17.85 -2.41
CA TYR A 98 -14.39 -17.83 -1.44
C TYR A 98 -13.18 -17.03 -1.95
N THR A 99 -12.73 -17.27 -3.18
CA THR A 99 -11.58 -16.58 -3.78
C THR A 99 -11.82 -15.08 -3.89
N LEU A 100 -13.00 -14.68 -4.38
CA LEU A 100 -13.39 -13.28 -4.49
C LEU A 100 -13.46 -12.60 -3.11
N SER A 101 -14.01 -13.29 -2.10
CA SER A 101 -14.05 -12.80 -0.72
C SER A 101 -12.64 -12.58 -0.13
N GLN A 102 -11.72 -13.53 -0.32
CA GLN A 102 -10.32 -13.37 0.09
C GLN A 102 -9.64 -12.20 -0.63
N PHE A 103 -9.87 -12.07 -1.92
CA PHE A 103 -9.35 -10.98 -2.74
C PHE A 103 -9.85 -9.62 -2.24
N MET A 104 -11.16 -9.47 -2.03
CA MET A 104 -11.76 -8.23 -1.53
C MET A 104 -11.28 -7.88 -0.12
N ARG A 105 -11.10 -8.88 0.77
CA ARG A 105 -10.50 -8.66 2.09
C ARG A 105 -9.10 -8.06 1.96
N ARG A 106 -8.25 -8.62 1.09
CA ARG A 106 -6.88 -8.15 0.88
C ARG A 106 -6.85 -6.76 0.22
N LYS A 107 -7.72 -6.50 -0.76
CA LYS A 107 -7.89 -5.19 -1.42
C LYS A 107 -8.27 -4.10 -0.41
N ARG A 108 -9.23 -4.39 0.48
CA ARG A 108 -9.63 -3.49 1.58
C ARG A 108 -8.49 -3.22 2.56
N ALA A 109 -7.78 -4.27 2.99
CA ALA A 109 -6.63 -4.14 3.88
C ALA A 109 -5.53 -3.26 3.28
N ASN A 110 -5.24 -3.42 1.99
CA ASN A 110 -4.25 -2.61 1.28
C ASN A 110 -4.66 -1.12 1.22
N ILE A 111 -5.93 -0.82 0.91
CA ILE A 111 -6.44 0.56 0.87
C ILE A 111 -6.32 1.22 2.25
N ARG A 112 -6.71 0.50 3.31
CA ARG A 112 -6.56 0.98 4.68
C ARG A 112 -5.10 1.27 5.04
N PHE A 113 -4.19 0.36 4.69
CA PHE A 113 -2.76 0.54 4.98
C PHE A 113 -2.18 1.74 4.23
N ILE A 114 -2.55 1.93 2.97
CA ILE A 114 -2.08 3.06 2.16
C ILE A 114 -2.61 4.39 2.69
N GLY A 115 -3.87 4.42 3.15
CA GLY A 115 -4.40 5.58 3.88
C GLY A 115 -3.53 5.94 5.09
N GLN A 116 -3.10 4.93 5.87
CA GLN A 116 -2.19 5.15 7.00
C GLN A 116 -0.80 5.61 6.58
N LEU A 117 -0.24 5.10 5.47
CA LEU A 117 1.04 5.56 4.94
C LEU A 117 0.98 7.04 4.53
N PHE A 118 -0.13 7.49 3.96
CA PHE A 118 -0.34 8.90 3.64
C PHE A 118 -0.51 9.78 4.89
N LEU A 119 -1.33 9.36 5.85
CA LEU A 119 -1.51 10.09 7.12
C LEU A 119 -0.23 10.23 7.96
N ASN A 120 0.77 9.37 7.72
CA ASN A 120 2.08 9.44 8.39
C ASN A 120 3.19 10.01 7.46
N ASP A 121 2.81 10.78 6.43
CA ASP A 121 3.74 11.50 5.53
C ASP A 121 4.73 10.59 4.77
N VAL A 122 4.47 9.28 4.71
CA VAL A 122 5.28 8.33 3.94
C VAL A 122 4.97 8.49 2.46
N LEU A 123 3.69 8.60 2.09
CA LEU A 123 3.25 8.88 0.72
C LEU A 123 2.99 10.37 0.53
N SER A 124 3.29 10.90 -0.65
CA SER A 124 2.95 12.28 -1.01
C SER A 124 1.52 12.38 -1.54
N HIS A 125 0.96 13.60 -1.55
CA HIS A 125 -0.28 13.93 -2.25
C HIS A 125 -0.29 13.42 -3.69
N SER A 126 0.80 13.62 -4.44
CA SER A 126 0.90 13.13 -5.82
C SER A 126 0.74 11.61 -5.94
N THR A 127 1.34 10.83 -5.03
CA THR A 127 1.19 9.38 -5.00
C THR A 127 -0.23 8.99 -4.62
N MET A 128 -0.82 9.65 -3.64
CA MET A 128 -2.21 9.40 -3.22
C MET A 128 -3.21 9.69 -4.35
N LEU A 129 -3.05 10.79 -5.08
CA LEU A 129 -3.88 11.10 -6.25
C LEU A 129 -3.73 10.07 -7.37
N VAL A 130 -2.51 9.58 -7.63
CA VAL A 130 -2.30 8.47 -8.59
C VAL A 130 -3.06 7.23 -8.15
N ILE A 131 -3.00 6.88 -6.87
CA ILE A 131 -3.70 5.74 -6.29
C ILE A 131 -5.22 5.91 -6.42
N LEU A 132 -5.77 7.05 -6.00
CA LEU A 132 -7.20 7.36 -6.13
C LEU A 132 -7.67 7.25 -7.58
N ASN A 133 -6.89 7.80 -8.52
CA ASN A 133 -7.19 7.69 -9.95
C ASN A 133 -7.15 6.26 -10.46
N ILE A 134 -6.24 5.42 -9.97
CA ILE A 134 -6.20 3.99 -10.33
C ILE A 134 -7.46 3.30 -9.80
N THR A 135 -7.86 3.53 -8.55
CA THR A 135 -9.04 2.92 -7.93
C THR A 135 -10.35 3.41 -8.53
N MET A 136 -10.44 4.69 -8.91
CA MET A 136 -11.61 5.25 -9.62
C MET A 136 -11.72 4.76 -11.06
N LYS A 137 -10.60 4.43 -11.72
CA LYS A 137 -10.61 3.97 -13.12
C LYS A 137 -10.92 2.48 -13.23
N GLU A 138 -12.19 2.13 -13.16
CA GLU A 138 -12.84 1.00 -13.85
C GLU A 138 -14.19 1.56 -14.33
N ALA A 139 -14.58 1.55 -15.59
CA ALA A 139 -14.33 0.58 -16.66
C ALA A 139 -13.40 1.09 -17.78
N VAL A 140 -12.74 0.16 -18.46
CA VAL A 140 -12.39 0.33 -19.88
C VAL A 140 -13.67 0.84 -20.57
N ASP A 141 -13.60 1.98 -21.25
CA ASP A 141 -14.72 2.67 -21.92
C ASP A 141 -15.60 3.62 -21.07
N GLY A 142 -15.06 4.23 -20.00
CA GLY A 142 -15.70 5.39 -19.37
C GLY A 142 -16.91 5.07 -18.48
N GLY A 143 -17.00 3.83 -18.00
CA GLY A 143 -17.98 3.41 -16.99
C GLY A 143 -17.65 3.89 -15.57
N PHE A 144 -18.61 3.71 -14.66
CA PHE A 144 -18.44 3.97 -13.22
C PHE A 144 -17.68 2.82 -12.53
N PRO A 145 -16.95 3.10 -11.42
CA PRO A 145 -16.31 2.05 -10.63
C PRO A 145 -17.34 1.03 -10.13
N ALA A 146 -16.91 -0.24 -9.99
CA ALA A 146 -17.70 -1.25 -9.31
C ALA A 146 -18.16 -0.77 -7.91
N SER A 147 -19.33 -1.22 -7.44
CA SER A 147 -19.90 -0.78 -6.16
C SER A 147 -18.94 -0.98 -4.99
N GLU A 148 -18.18 -2.07 -5.02
CA GLU A 148 -17.15 -2.43 -4.06
C GLU A 148 -16.02 -1.40 -4.06
N ASN A 149 -15.58 -0.95 -5.24
CA ASN A 149 -14.57 0.11 -5.36
C ASN A 149 -15.09 1.45 -4.83
N ILE A 150 -16.38 1.76 -5.02
CA ILE A 150 -17.00 2.97 -4.46
C ILE A 150 -16.98 2.94 -2.93
N GLU A 151 -17.36 1.82 -2.31
CA GLU A 151 -17.32 1.67 -0.85
C GLU A 151 -15.90 1.83 -0.32
N LEU A 152 -14.93 1.18 -0.96
CA LEU A 152 -13.51 1.27 -0.59
C LEU A 152 -12.95 2.69 -0.73
N LEU A 153 -13.35 3.42 -1.79
CA LEU A 153 -12.99 4.82 -1.99
C LEU A 153 -13.63 5.72 -0.94
N ALA A 154 -14.90 5.49 -0.61
CA ALA A 154 -15.59 6.25 0.44
C ALA A 154 -14.92 6.04 1.80
N GLU A 155 -14.56 4.79 2.16
CA GLU A 155 -13.82 4.48 3.37
C GLU A 155 -12.46 5.21 3.40
N LEU A 156 -11.70 5.15 2.30
CA LEU A 156 -10.41 5.83 2.18
C LEU A 156 -10.58 7.35 2.36
N LEU A 157 -11.48 7.97 1.61
CA LEU A 157 -11.71 9.41 1.64
C LEU A 157 -12.22 9.89 3.00
N SER A 158 -13.03 9.10 3.71
CA SER A 158 -13.42 9.41 5.09
C SER A 158 -12.23 9.46 6.06
N THR A 159 -11.14 8.76 5.73
CA THR A 159 -9.93 8.67 6.54
C THR A 159 -8.90 9.73 6.16
N VAL A 160 -8.71 9.99 4.85
CA VAL A 160 -7.62 10.86 4.36
C VAL A 160 -8.10 12.20 3.82
N GLY A 161 -9.40 12.41 3.66
CA GLY A 161 -9.99 13.55 2.96
C GLY A 161 -9.59 14.91 3.53
N GLU A 162 -9.55 15.06 4.85
CA GLU A 162 -9.11 16.30 5.51
C GLU A 162 -7.66 16.68 5.16
N ARG A 163 -6.81 15.69 4.87
CA ARG A 163 -5.42 15.91 4.47
C ARG A 163 -5.24 16.11 2.96
N LEU A 164 -6.28 15.91 2.15
CA LEU A 164 -6.22 16.03 0.70
C LEU A 164 -6.64 17.41 0.17
N ASP A 165 -7.28 18.23 1.00
CA ASP A 165 -7.56 19.65 0.74
C ASP A 165 -6.27 20.49 0.80
#